data_AF-A0A382F7W6-F1
#
_entry.id   AF-A0A382F7W6-F1
#
_cell.length_a   1.000
_cell.length_b   1.000
_cell.length_c   1.000
_cell.angle_alpha   90.00
_cell.angle_beta   90.00
_cell.angle_gamma   90.00
#
_symmetry.space_group_name_H-M   'P 1'
#
loop_
_entity.id
_entity.type
_entity.pdbx_description
1 polymer ?
#
loop_
_entity_poly.entity_id
_entity_poly.type
_entity_poly.pdbx_seq_one_letter_code
_entity_poly.pdbx_strand_id
1 'polypeptide(L)'
;MKVGAANLTFLIIGLVSPVVVQAEDRFERMPIQYSQSKPNNVVSLLQAKLANDEVEWVRESYTGYLRPLLKALGVGVESQTLVFTKTSLQGRLISPSRPRALYFNDNVYVGYVPGSHLLEVSVADPSMGAVFFTFDQNVRRLKRNVADCMSCHGSSRTDYKPGHLLRSVYPAEDGQPILRAGSHLTNHESPYENRWGGWYVSGRHGSMRHMGNVLAEIDDGDVINLNRNSEANRLDLKNYFDT
;
A
#
# COMPACT_ATOMS: atom_id res chain seq x y z
N MET A 1 -64.62 -59.34 -7.66
CA MET A 1 -63.72 -58.93 -8.77
C MET A 1 -63.10 -57.58 -8.42
N LYS A 2 -61.76 -57.56 -8.30
CA LYS A 2 -60.78 -56.45 -8.33
C LYS A 2 -61.09 -55.08 -7.70
N VAL A 3 -60.46 -54.89 -6.53
CA VAL A 3 -59.71 -53.72 -6.00
C VAL A 3 -59.59 -52.49 -6.91
N GLY A 4 -59.99 -51.31 -6.41
CA GLY A 4 -59.58 -50.00 -6.91
C GLY A 4 -58.57 -49.36 -5.95
N ALA A 5 -57.33 -49.20 -6.40
CA ALA A 5 -56.24 -48.58 -5.63
C ALA A 5 -56.23 -47.07 -5.86
N ALA A 6 -56.26 -46.29 -4.77
CA ALA A 6 -56.09 -44.84 -4.79
C ALA A 6 -54.60 -44.50 -4.87
N ASN A 7 -54.16 -43.84 -5.95
CA ASN A 7 -52.79 -43.37 -6.11
C ASN A 7 -52.63 -42.01 -5.40
N LEU A 8 -51.98 -42.05 -4.23
CA LEU A 8 -51.52 -40.86 -3.51
C LEU A 8 -50.17 -40.43 -4.10
N THR A 9 -50.16 -39.33 -4.85
CA THR A 9 -48.94 -38.80 -5.46
C THR A 9 -48.23 -37.90 -4.44
N PHE A 10 -47.13 -38.38 -3.86
CA PHE A 10 -46.26 -37.58 -3.00
C PHE A 10 -45.33 -36.73 -3.86
N LEU A 11 -45.49 -35.41 -3.80
CA LEU A 11 -44.59 -34.44 -4.42
C LEU A 11 -43.35 -34.26 -3.52
N ILE A 12 -42.22 -34.85 -3.90
CA ILE A 12 -40.94 -34.64 -3.22
C ILE A 12 -40.38 -33.28 -3.68
N ILE A 13 -40.55 -32.25 -2.86
CA ILE A 13 -39.87 -30.97 -3.03
C ILE A 13 -38.43 -31.14 -2.54
N GLY A 14 -37.49 -31.32 -3.47
CA GLY A 14 -36.07 -31.35 -3.17
C GLY A 14 -35.59 -29.98 -2.68
N LEU A 15 -35.16 -29.91 -1.42
CA LEU A 15 -34.40 -28.76 -0.89
C LEU A 15 -33.05 -28.68 -1.60
N VAL A 16 -32.97 -27.87 -2.66
CA VAL A 16 -31.71 -27.46 -3.26
C VAL A 16 -31.16 -26.34 -2.40
N SER A 17 -30.28 -26.68 -1.45
CA SER A 17 -29.52 -25.66 -0.71
C SER A 17 -28.68 -24.86 -1.72
N PRO A 18 -28.79 -23.52 -1.76
CA PRO A 18 -27.96 -22.73 -2.65
C PRO A 18 -26.50 -22.90 -2.23
N VAL A 19 -25.69 -23.48 -3.11
CA VAL A 19 -24.24 -23.43 -2.96
C VAL A 19 -23.85 -21.97 -3.16
N VAL A 20 -23.57 -21.28 -2.06
CA VAL A 20 -22.99 -19.93 -2.11
C VAL A 20 -21.55 -20.10 -2.59
N VAL A 21 -21.34 -20.02 -3.90
CA VAL A 21 -20.01 -19.91 -4.49
C VAL A 21 -19.51 -18.50 -4.13
N GLN A 22 -18.80 -18.36 -3.02
CA GLN A 22 -18.06 -17.13 -2.76
C GLN A 22 -16.91 -17.06 -3.77
N ALA A 23 -16.83 -15.97 -4.51
CA ALA A 23 -15.69 -15.69 -5.36
C ALA A 23 -14.46 -15.50 -4.48
N GLU A 24 -13.65 -16.55 -4.35
CA GLU A 24 -12.39 -16.50 -3.62
C GLU A 24 -11.35 -15.71 -4.43
N ASP A 25 -10.70 -14.75 -3.76
CA ASP A 25 -9.64 -13.94 -4.32
C ASP A 25 -8.50 -14.81 -4.85
N ARG A 26 -7.88 -14.40 -5.97
CA ARG A 26 -6.88 -15.25 -6.65
C ARG A 26 -5.67 -15.56 -5.78
N PHE A 27 -5.29 -14.66 -4.89
CA PHE A 27 -4.16 -14.85 -3.97
C PHE A 27 -4.46 -15.85 -2.84
N GLU A 28 -5.73 -16.21 -2.60
CA GLU A 28 -6.10 -17.25 -1.62
C GLU A 28 -6.08 -18.66 -2.21
N ARG A 29 -5.95 -18.79 -3.53
CA ARG A 29 -5.87 -20.09 -4.21
C ARG A 29 -4.46 -20.67 -4.12
N MET A 30 -4.37 -21.99 -4.33
CA MET A 30 -3.07 -22.64 -4.57
C MET A 30 -2.37 -22.00 -5.78
N PRO A 31 -1.03 -21.86 -5.74
CA PRO A 31 -0.12 -22.36 -4.70
C PRO A 31 0.13 -21.37 -3.53
N ILE A 32 -0.43 -20.17 -3.55
CA ILE A 32 -0.07 -19.11 -2.59
C ILE A 32 -0.80 -19.26 -1.26
N GLN A 33 -2.13 -19.47 -1.30
CA GLN A 33 -2.99 -19.55 -0.11
C GLN A 33 -2.66 -18.45 0.92
N TYR A 34 -2.65 -17.20 0.45
CA TYR A 34 -1.94 -16.10 1.09
C TYR A 34 -2.27 -15.94 2.58
N SER A 35 -3.54 -15.98 2.98
CA SER A 35 -3.93 -15.83 4.38
C SER A 35 -3.42 -16.95 5.28
N GLN A 36 -3.35 -18.18 4.78
CA GLN A 36 -2.97 -19.38 5.54
C GLN A 36 -1.46 -19.62 5.56
N SER A 37 -0.77 -19.21 4.50
CA SER A 37 0.67 -19.40 4.34
C SER A 37 1.49 -18.60 5.36
N LYS A 38 2.60 -19.21 5.81
CA LYS A 38 3.54 -18.59 6.74
C LYS A 38 4.73 -18.01 5.96
N PRO A 39 4.98 -16.68 6.03
CA PRO A 39 6.10 -16.07 5.35
C PRO A 39 7.44 -16.55 5.89
N ASN A 40 8.43 -16.72 5.01
CA ASN A 40 9.80 -17.08 5.35
C ASN A 40 10.75 -16.02 4.77
N ASN A 41 10.92 -14.92 5.49
CA ASN A 41 11.69 -13.77 5.05
C ASN A 41 12.27 -13.01 6.25
N VAL A 42 13.05 -11.96 5.96
CA VAL A 42 13.73 -11.15 7.00
C VAL A 42 12.78 -10.52 8.01
N VAL A 43 11.55 -10.18 7.61
CA VAL A 43 10.54 -9.59 8.51
C VAL A 43 9.92 -10.63 9.42
N SER A 44 9.62 -11.84 8.92
CA SER A 44 9.10 -12.92 9.78
C SER A 44 10.16 -13.46 10.75
N LEU A 45 11.43 -13.48 10.35
CA LEU A 45 12.55 -13.77 11.25
C LEU A 45 12.70 -12.70 12.33
N LEU A 46 12.60 -11.42 11.99
CA LEU A 46 12.62 -10.33 12.97
C LEU A 46 11.41 -10.38 13.92
N GLN A 47 10.23 -10.71 13.39
CA GLN A 47 9.02 -10.91 14.20
C GLN A 47 9.22 -12.00 15.26
N ALA A 48 9.86 -13.12 14.91
CA ALA A 48 10.18 -14.19 15.86
C ALA A 48 11.13 -13.70 16.97
N LYS A 49 12.20 -12.97 16.61
CA LYS A 49 13.13 -12.38 17.59
C LYS A 49 12.46 -11.40 18.53
N LEU A 50 11.57 -10.54 18.01
CA LEU A 50 10.78 -9.61 18.82
C LEU A 50 9.84 -10.34 19.79
N ALA A 51 9.26 -11.46 19.37
CA ALA A 51 8.36 -12.27 20.21
C ALA A 51 9.09 -13.01 21.34
N ASN A 52 10.39 -13.26 21.17
CA ASN A 52 11.25 -13.91 22.16
C ASN A 52 12.05 -12.92 23.01
N ASP A 53 11.77 -11.62 22.91
CA ASP A 53 12.53 -10.54 23.57
C ASP A 53 14.05 -10.54 23.25
N GLU A 54 14.45 -11.08 22.10
CA GLU A 54 15.86 -11.16 21.66
C GLU A 54 16.39 -9.85 21.05
N VAL A 55 15.58 -8.78 21.09
CA VAL A 55 15.88 -7.51 20.45
C VAL A 55 15.74 -6.38 21.44
N GLU A 56 16.84 -5.70 21.73
CA GLU A 56 16.87 -4.51 22.57
C GLU A 56 16.91 -3.25 21.70
N TRP A 57 15.87 -2.43 21.79
CA TRP A 57 15.77 -1.16 21.07
C TRP A 57 15.44 -0.01 22.01
N VAL A 58 16.06 1.13 21.77
CA VAL A 58 15.74 2.40 22.41
C VAL A 58 14.72 3.15 21.55
N ARG A 59 13.66 3.65 22.18
CA ARG A 59 12.63 4.46 21.50
C ARG A 59 13.13 5.89 21.34
N GLU A 60 13.13 6.40 20.12
CA GLU A 60 13.42 7.80 19.81
C GLU A 60 12.20 8.69 20.06
N SER A 61 12.44 9.96 20.42
CA SER A 61 11.38 10.93 20.73
C SER A 61 10.44 11.20 19.55
N TYR A 62 10.99 11.35 18.34
CA TYR A 62 10.21 11.76 17.16
C TYR A 62 9.86 10.60 16.23
N THR A 63 10.78 9.66 16.04
CA THR A 63 10.61 8.56 15.07
C THR A 63 10.25 7.24 15.73
N GLY A 64 10.17 7.21 17.08
CA GLY A 64 9.91 6.02 17.85
C GLY A 64 10.93 4.92 17.57
N TYR A 65 10.49 3.82 16.97
CA TYR A 65 11.34 2.69 16.63
C TYR A 65 11.69 2.61 15.14
N LEU A 66 11.43 3.67 14.36
CA LEU A 66 11.75 3.68 12.92
C LEU A 66 13.22 3.34 12.66
N ARG A 67 14.19 4.10 13.20
CA ARG A 67 15.61 3.83 12.91
C ARG A 67 16.08 2.46 13.42
N PRO A 68 15.73 2.01 14.64
CA PRO A 68 15.99 0.64 15.07
C PRO A 68 15.43 -0.42 14.12
N LEU A 69 14.19 -0.25 13.65
CA LEU A 69 13.54 -1.16 12.71
C LEU A 69 14.27 -1.17 11.35
N LEU A 70 14.58 0.01 10.80
CA LEU A 70 15.34 0.14 9.54
C LEU A 70 16.69 -0.57 9.63
N LYS A 71 17.44 -0.34 10.72
CA LYS A 71 18.72 -1.01 10.97
C LYS A 71 18.57 -2.53 11.04
N ALA A 72 17.56 -3.03 11.74
CA ALA A 72 17.31 -4.47 11.88
C ALA A 72 16.91 -5.14 10.56
N LEU A 73 16.27 -4.40 9.65
CA LEU A 73 15.86 -4.87 8.32
C LEU A 73 16.89 -4.56 7.22
N GLY A 74 18.03 -3.95 7.55
CA GLY A 74 19.05 -3.57 6.59
C GLY A 74 18.58 -2.51 5.59
N VAL A 75 17.67 -1.62 6.00
CA VAL A 75 17.17 -0.52 5.17
C VAL A 75 17.92 0.76 5.53
N GLY A 76 18.56 1.38 4.55
CA GLY A 76 19.31 2.63 4.74
C GLY A 76 18.39 3.84 4.90
N VAL A 77 18.75 4.77 5.77
CA VAL A 77 17.97 6.01 6.00
C VAL A 77 18.05 6.97 4.80
N GLU A 78 19.12 6.86 4.02
CA GLU A 78 19.39 7.61 2.80
C GLU A 78 18.48 7.23 1.63
N SER A 79 17.78 6.09 1.71
CA SER A 79 16.78 5.67 0.71
C SER A 79 15.47 6.47 0.77
N GLN A 80 15.36 7.43 1.69
CA GLN A 80 14.13 8.15 1.97
C GLN A 80 13.53 8.81 0.71
N THR A 81 12.24 8.59 0.52
CA THR A 81 11.39 9.33 -0.43
C THR A 81 10.11 9.78 0.26
N LEU A 82 9.45 10.82 -0.25
CA LEU A 82 8.28 11.43 0.39
C LEU A 82 7.03 11.39 -0.50
N VAL A 83 5.92 10.97 0.11
CA VAL A 83 4.60 10.88 -0.51
C VAL A 83 3.64 11.74 0.27
N PHE A 84 3.11 12.79 -0.37
CA PHE A 84 2.18 13.70 0.28
C PHE A 84 0.71 13.36 0.05
N THR A 85 0.45 12.34 -0.76
CA THR A 85 -0.92 11.91 -1.06
C THR A 85 -1.45 10.89 -0.06
N LYS A 86 -2.77 10.94 0.11
CA LYS A 86 -3.53 10.07 1.02
C LYS A 86 -3.78 8.68 0.41
N THR A 87 -2.73 8.06 -0.14
CA THR A 87 -2.79 6.75 -0.82
C THR A 87 -2.18 5.62 0.01
N SER A 88 -2.30 5.69 1.34
CA SER A 88 -1.85 4.63 2.24
C SER A 88 -2.92 4.23 3.25
N LEU A 89 -2.66 3.16 4.00
CA LEU A 89 -3.44 2.73 5.15
C LEU A 89 -3.70 3.88 6.14
N GLN A 90 -2.78 4.84 6.21
CA GLN A 90 -2.74 5.92 7.17
C GLN A 90 -3.09 7.29 6.57
N GLY A 91 -3.83 7.31 5.45
CA GLY A 91 -4.17 8.54 4.71
C GLY A 91 -4.78 9.68 5.53
N ARG A 92 -5.45 9.39 6.66
CA ARG A 92 -5.97 10.43 7.58
C ARG A 92 -4.88 11.28 8.25
N LEU A 93 -3.65 10.79 8.29
CA LEU A 93 -2.51 11.47 8.91
C LEU A 93 -1.57 12.10 7.86
N ILE A 94 -1.87 11.98 6.58
CA ILE A 94 -1.00 12.45 5.50
C ILE A 94 -1.59 13.72 4.86
N SER A 95 -0.73 14.70 4.60
CA SER A 95 -1.05 15.93 3.85
C SER A 95 0.20 16.43 3.11
N PRO A 96 0.09 17.39 2.18
CA PRO A 96 1.23 18.14 1.64
C PRO A 96 2.21 18.63 2.69
N SER A 97 1.71 19.23 3.76
CA SER A 97 2.52 19.74 4.89
C SER A 97 3.00 18.66 5.87
N ARG A 98 2.52 17.42 5.75
CA ARG A 98 2.89 16.30 6.62
C ARG A 98 2.96 15.00 5.79
N PRO A 99 3.98 14.87 4.92
CA PRO A 99 4.10 13.74 4.02
C PRO A 99 4.45 12.45 4.77
N ARG A 100 4.08 11.31 4.19
CA ARG A 100 4.61 10.00 4.56
C ARG A 100 6.02 9.85 3.99
N ALA A 101 6.93 9.31 4.79
CA ALA A 101 8.23 8.85 4.31
C ALA A 101 8.17 7.36 3.94
N LEU A 102 8.82 7.00 2.85
CA LEU A 102 9.12 5.62 2.47
C LEU A 102 10.63 5.42 2.45
N TYR A 103 11.07 4.30 3.02
CA TYR A 103 12.45 3.83 3.02
C TYR A 103 12.47 2.46 2.36
N PHE A 104 13.54 2.12 1.65
CA PHE A 104 13.60 0.85 0.94
C PHE A 104 15.02 0.31 0.77
N ASN A 105 15.09 -1.00 0.61
CA ASN A 105 16.18 -1.70 -0.06
C ASN A 105 15.58 -2.65 -1.12
N ASP A 106 16.37 -3.57 -1.65
CA ASP A 106 15.91 -4.47 -2.72
C ASP A 106 14.75 -5.39 -2.31
N ASN A 107 14.58 -5.65 -1.02
CA ASN A 107 13.62 -6.64 -0.51
C ASN A 107 12.55 -6.06 0.41
N VAL A 108 12.82 -4.95 1.10
CA VAL A 108 12.00 -4.42 2.20
C VAL A 108 11.69 -2.95 1.96
N TYR A 109 10.43 -2.59 2.15
CA TYR A 109 9.96 -1.21 2.17
C TYR A 109 9.33 -0.89 3.51
N VAL A 110 9.66 0.26 4.09
CA VAL A 110 9.14 0.74 5.37
C VAL A 110 8.52 2.13 5.18
N GLY A 111 7.25 2.26 5.55
CA GLY A 111 6.51 3.52 5.56
C GLY A 111 6.39 4.10 6.96
N TYR A 112 6.67 5.39 7.09
CA TYR A 112 6.55 6.18 8.32
C TYR A 112 5.65 7.39 8.07
N VAL A 113 4.63 7.56 8.91
CA VAL A 113 3.78 8.76 8.90
C VAL A 113 4.01 9.52 10.21
N PRO A 114 4.43 10.79 10.15
CA PRO A 114 4.65 11.59 11.36
C PRO A 114 3.43 11.61 12.28
N GLY A 115 3.65 11.32 13.57
CA GLY A 115 2.61 11.24 14.59
C GLY A 115 1.84 9.91 14.63
N SER A 116 2.19 8.93 13.80
CA SER A 116 1.60 7.59 13.89
C SER A 116 2.37 6.66 14.83
N HIS A 117 1.63 5.77 15.49
CA HIS A 117 2.20 4.62 16.21
C HIS A 117 2.46 3.41 15.30
N LEU A 118 2.02 3.43 14.04
CA LEU A 118 2.23 2.35 13.08
C LEU A 118 3.33 2.69 12.07
N LEU A 119 4.20 1.71 11.83
CA LEU A 119 5.05 1.67 10.65
C LEU A 119 4.47 0.64 9.68
N GLU A 120 4.34 1.01 8.41
CA GLU A 120 3.95 0.08 7.34
C GLU A 120 5.20 -0.67 6.88
N VAL A 121 5.17 -1.99 6.77
CA VAL A 121 6.31 -2.79 6.32
C VAL A 121 5.84 -3.72 5.21
N SER A 122 6.60 -3.78 4.12
CA SER A 122 6.38 -4.81 3.09
C SER A 122 7.70 -5.46 2.73
N VAL A 123 7.63 -6.74 2.36
CA VAL A 123 8.81 -7.55 2.06
C VAL A 123 8.52 -8.50 0.90
N ALA A 124 9.50 -8.71 0.03
CA ALA A 124 9.45 -9.77 -0.97
C ALA A 124 9.64 -11.14 -0.31
N ASP A 125 8.74 -12.08 -0.61
CA ASP A 125 8.77 -13.46 -0.15
C ASP A 125 8.78 -14.41 -1.34
N PRO A 126 9.69 -15.41 -1.39
CA PRO A 126 9.80 -16.32 -2.53
C PRO A 126 8.52 -17.13 -2.82
N SER A 127 7.72 -17.41 -1.80
CA SER A 127 6.52 -18.26 -1.92
C SER A 127 5.23 -17.46 -2.04
N MET A 128 5.21 -16.23 -1.50
CA MET A 128 3.99 -15.43 -1.37
C MET A 128 3.96 -14.18 -2.25
N GLY A 129 5.07 -13.79 -2.89
CA GLY A 129 5.20 -12.49 -3.54
C GLY A 129 5.40 -11.39 -2.52
N ALA A 130 4.68 -10.27 -2.62
CA ALA A 130 4.78 -9.22 -1.62
C ALA A 130 3.99 -9.58 -0.34
N VAL A 131 4.63 -9.49 0.82
CA VAL A 131 4.00 -9.71 2.14
C VAL A 131 3.97 -8.41 2.92
N PHE A 132 2.80 -8.08 3.48
CA PHE A 132 2.54 -6.81 4.15
C PHE A 132 2.31 -6.98 5.65
N PHE A 133 2.95 -6.10 6.42
CA PHE A 133 2.87 -6.04 7.87
C PHE A 133 2.64 -4.59 8.32
N THR A 134 2.09 -4.42 9.51
CA THR A 134 2.26 -3.21 10.31
C THR A 134 3.13 -3.52 11.51
N PHE A 135 4.01 -2.60 11.89
CA PHE A 135 4.72 -2.62 13.16
C PHE A 135 4.09 -1.59 14.09
N ASP A 136 3.47 -2.07 15.17
CA ASP A 136 2.95 -1.21 16.23
C ASP A 136 4.07 -0.86 17.20
N GLN A 137 4.42 0.42 17.24
CA GLN A 137 5.50 0.96 18.07
C GLN A 137 5.19 0.97 19.57
N ASN A 138 3.93 0.86 19.97
CA ASN A 138 3.54 0.85 21.38
C ASN A 138 3.72 -0.53 22.01
N VAL A 139 3.42 -1.59 21.25
CA VAL A 139 3.57 -2.99 21.71
C VAL A 139 4.74 -3.72 21.06
N ARG A 140 5.51 -3.02 20.22
CA ARG A 140 6.70 -3.53 19.49
C ARG A 140 6.41 -4.80 18.68
N ARG A 141 5.26 -4.86 18.02
CA ARG A 141 4.77 -6.08 17.35
C ARG A 141 4.54 -5.87 15.86
N LEU A 142 5.11 -6.77 15.05
CA LEU A 142 4.74 -6.95 13.65
C LEU A 142 3.43 -7.75 13.54
N LYS A 143 2.51 -7.33 12.67
CA LYS A 143 1.26 -8.03 12.40
C LYS A 143 0.93 -8.01 10.91
N ARG A 144 0.55 -9.16 10.35
CA ARG A 144 -0.05 -9.22 9.01
C ARG A 144 -1.50 -8.77 9.08
N ASN A 145 -1.87 -7.79 8.27
CA ASN A 145 -3.25 -7.34 8.14
C ASN A 145 -3.73 -7.57 6.70
N VAL A 146 -4.16 -8.80 6.43
CA VAL A 146 -4.43 -9.26 5.06
C VAL A 146 -5.58 -8.47 4.43
N ALA A 147 -6.72 -8.33 5.11
CA ALA A 147 -7.89 -7.66 4.55
C ALA A 147 -7.60 -6.22 4.12
N ASP A 148 -6.95 -5.44 5.00
CA ASP A 148 -6.66 -4.03 4.72
C ASP A 148 -5.60 -3.88 3.61
N CYS A 149 -4.50 -4.62 3.68
CA CYS A 149 -3.42 -4.48 2.71
C CYS A 149 -3.80 -5.03 1.33
N MET A 150 -4.46 -6.19 1.27
CA MET A 150 -4.78 -6.86 0.01
C MET A 150 -5.91 -6.18 -0.76
N SER A 151 -6.72 -5.33 -0.12
CA SER A 151 -7.69 -4.46 -0.80
C SER A 151 -7.07 -3.63 -1.93
N CYS A 152 -5.79 -3.25 -1.78
CA CYS A 152 -5.00 -2.58 -2.80
C CYS A 152 -3.97 -3.51 -3.45
N HIS A 153 -3.25 -4.29 -2.65
CA HIS A 153 -2.08 -5.06 -3.08
C HIS A 153 -2.38 -6.45 -3.67
N GLY A 154 -3.64 -6.88 -3.68
CA GLY A 154 -4.14 -8.08 -4.36
C GLY A 154 -5.29 -7.78 -5.31
N SER A 155 -5.37 -6.54 -5.80
CA SER A 155 -6.49 -6.05 -6.63
C SER A 155 -6.16 -6.13 -8.12
N SER A 156 -7.07 -5.65 -8.97
CA SER A 156 -6.80 -5.47 -10.41
C SER A 156 -5.57 -4.61 -10.70
N ARG A 157 -5.11 -3.79 -9.73
CA ARG A 157 -3.90 -2.96 -9.86
C ARG A 157 -2.60 -3.77 -9.82
N THR A 158 -2.67 -5.01 -9.36
CA THR A 158 -1.54 -5.93 -9.25
C THR A 158 -1.83 -7.26 -9.97
N ASP A 159 -2.73 -7.23 -10.96
CA ASP A 159 -3.24 -8.43 -11.65
C ASP A 159 -3.78 -9.51 -10.72
N TYR A 160 -4.30 -9.09 -9.57
CA TYR A 160 -4.79 -9.93 -8.48
C TYR A 160 -3.71 -10.84 -7.88
N LYS A 161 -2.44 -10.46 -7.99
CA LYS A 161 -1.29 -11.11 -7.35
C LYS A 161 -0.80 -10.24 -6.19
N PRO A 162 -0.28 -10.82 -5.08
CA PRO A 162 0.34 -10.03 -4.02
C PRO A 162 1.54 -9.25 -4.55
N GLY A 163 1.41 -7.93 -4.64
CA GLY A 163 2.40 -7.10 -5.30
C GLY A 163 2.47 -5.67 -4.79
N HIS A 164 3.63 -5.06 -4.94
CA HIS A 164 3.81 -3.62 -4.74
C HIS A 164 3.20 -2.85 -5.91
N LEU A 165 2.71 -1.65 -5.63
CA LEU A 165 2.21 -0.73 -6.66
C LEU A 165 2.74 0.67 -6.40
N LEU A 166 3.20 1.31 -7.48
CA LEU A 166 3.67 2.67 -7.47
C LEU A 166 2.77 3.48 -8.39
N ARG A 167 2.06 4.47 -7.83
CA ARG A 167 1.07 5.25 -8.56
C ARG A 167 1.44 6.72 -8.61
N SER A 168 1.16 7.30 -9.75
CA SER A 168 1.16 8.73 -10.01
C SER A 168 -0.30 9.18 -10.15
N VAL A 169 -0.72 10.12 -9.30
CA VAL A 169 -2.10 10.59 -9.21
C VAL A 169 -2.19 12.09 -9.45
N TYR A 170 -3.41 12.61 -9.60
CA TYR A 170 -3.70 14.05 -9.58
C TYR A 170 -4.11 14.44 -8.16
N PRO A 171 -3.23 15.03 -7.34
CA PRO A 171 -3.53 15.34 -5.96
C PRO A 171 -4.28 16.66 -5.84
N ALA A 172 -5.41 16.69 -5.13
CA ALA A 172 -6.04 17.92 -4.68
C ALA A 172 -5.19 18.61 -3.59
N GLU A 173 -5.54 19.84 -3.23
CA GLU A 173 -4.81 20.65 -2.23
C GLU A 173 -4.62 19.95 -0.88
N ASP A 174 -5.57 19.12 -0.46
CA ASP A 174 -5.48 18.39 0.81
C ASP A 174 -4.72 17.06 0.70
N GLY A 175 -4.19 16.73 -0.47
CA GLY A 175 -3.50 15.47 -0.79
C GLY A 175 -4.42 14.32 -1.19
N GLN A 176 -5.73 14.52 -1.32
CA GLN A 176 -6.63 13.49 -1.85
C GLN A 176 -6.42 13.30 -3.36
N PRO A 177 -6.37 12.06 -3.86
CA PRO A 177 -6.41 11.82 -5.30
C PRO A 177 -7.75 12.25 -5.89
N ILE A 178 -7.75 13.09 -6.91
CA ILE A 178 -8.93 13.41 -7.71
C ILE A 178 -9.27 12.20 -8.57
N LEU A 179 -10.19 11.35 -8.11
CA LEU A 179 -10.44 10.03 -8.72
C LEU A 179 -10.88 10.10 -10.19
N ARG A 180 -11.69 11.11 -10.55
CA ARG A 180 -12.16 11.30 -11.94
C ARG A 180 -11.05 11.70 -12.92
N ALA A 181 -9.92 12.20 -12.42
CA ALA A 181 -8.72 12.47 -13.22
C ALA A 181 -8.02 11.17 -13.67
N GLY A 182 -8.38 10.04 -13.08
CA GLY A 182 -7.66 8.79 -13.24
C GLY A 182 -6.30 8.81 -12.52
N SER A 183 -5.40 7.96 -12.98
CA SER A 183 -4.05 7.81 -12.44
C SER A 183 -3.17 7.06 -13.42
N HIS A 184 -1.86 7.14 -13.24
CA HIS A 184 -0.89 6.36 -13.99
C HIS A 184 -0.20 5.33 -13.08
N LEU A 185 -0.01 4.12 -13.59
CA LEU A 185 0.95 3.19 -13.02
C LEU A 185 2.35 3.73 -13.34
N THR A 186 3.23 3.74 -12.36
CA THR A 186 4.62 4.13 -12.55
C THR A 186 5.50 2.90 -12.54
N ASN A 187 6.04 2.56 -13.71
CA ASN A 187 7.05 1.53 -13.89
C ASN A 187 8.18 2.08 -14.79
N HIS A 188 9.08 1.22 -15.24
CA HIS A 188 10.22 1.62 -16.07
C HIS A 188 9.80 2.07 -17.48
N GLU A 189 8.63 1.66 -17.97
CA GLU A 189 8.08 1.97 -19.30
C GLU A 189 7.21 3.24 -19.30
N SER A 190 6.70 3.67 -18.14
CA SER A 190 5.80 4.82 -18.04
C SER A 190 6.45 6.09 -18.60
N PRO A 191 5.78 6.90 -19.44
CA PRO A 191 6.31 8.20 -19.87
C PRO A 191 6.63 9.09 -18.67
N TYR A 192 7.74 9.83 -18.71
CA TYR A 192 8.25 10.56 -17.55
C TYR A 192 7.26 11.64 -17.07
N GLU A 193 6.55 12.27 -18.01
CA GLU A 193 5.49 13.26 -17.79
C GLU A 193 4.26 12.73 -17.06
N ASN A 194 4.12 11.40 -16.97
CA ASN A 194 3.06 10.73 -16.23
C ASN A 194 3.51 10.23 -14.86
N ARG A 195 4.78 10.42 -14.48
CA ARG A 195 5.34 9.92 -13.22
C ARG A 195 5.23 10.92 -12.07
N TRP A 196 5.24 10.40 -10.85
CA TRP A 196 5.45 11.10 -9.58
C TRP A 196 4.34 11.99 -9.05
N GLY A 197 3.15 11.98 -9.63
CA GLY A 197 2.00 12.72 -9.11
C GLY A 197 1.66 12.28 -7.69
N GLY A 198 1.70 13.21 -6.75
CA GLY A 198 1.53 12.93 -5.32
C GLY A 198 2.80 12.62 -4.52
N TRP A 199 3.98 12.78 -5.14
CA TRP A 199 5.29 12.59 -4.55
C TRP A 199 6.07 13.89 -4.54
N TYR A 200 6.92 14.07 -3.52
CA TYR A 200 7.97 15.07 -3.60
C TYR A 200 9.20 14.50 -4.30
N VAL A 201 9.69 15.22 -5.30
CA VAL A 201 10.80 14.83 -6.16
C VAL A 201 11.82 15.95 -6.16
N SER A 202 13.01 15.67 -5.64
CA SER A 202 14.16 16.59 -5.73
C SER A 202 15.13 16.13 -6.82
N GLY A 203 15.88 17.09 -7.41
CA GLY A 203 16.83 16.86 -8.47
C GLY A 203 16.77 17.89 -9.59
N ARG A 204 17.76 17.83 -10.49
CA ARG A 204 17.75 18.51 -11.79
C ARG A 204 17.42 17.50 -12.88
N HIS A 205 16.30 17.70 -13.56
CA HIS A 205 15.78 16.82 -14.62
C HIS A 205 15.85 17.47 -16.01
N GLY A 206 16.41 18.68 -16.12
CA GLY A 206 16.57 19.39 -17.38
C GLY A 206 15.22 19.74 -18.01
N SER A 207 15.02 19.31 -19.26
CA SER A 207 13.76 19.48 -20.00
C SER A 207 12.70 18.43 -19.67
N MET A 208 13.06 17.35 -18.96
CA MET A 208 12.08 16.35 -18.55
C MET A 208 11.06 16.98 -17.59
N ARG A 209 9.80 16.57 -17.72
CA ARG A 209 8.68 17.04 -16.90
C ARG A 209 8.01 15.87 -16.23
N HIS A 210 7.49 16.06 -15.03
CA HIS A 210 6.81 15.04 -14.25
C HIS A 210 5.66 15.67 -13.47
N MET A 211 4.83 14.85 -12.84
CA MET A 211 3.68 15.28 -12.03
C MET A 211 4.05 15.53 -10.55
N GLY A 212 5.27 15.17 -10.13
CA GLY A 212 5.74 15.41 -8.76
C GLY A 212 5.83 16.88 -8.37
N ASN A 213 5.76 17.15 -7.07
CA ASN A 213 5.75 18.48 -6.43
C ASN A 213 4.54 19.38 -6.73
N VAL A 214 3.58 18.93 -7.54
CA VAL A 214 2.48 19.78 -8.04
C VAL A 214 1.14 19.30 -7.48
N LEU A 215 0.27 20.27 -7.15
CA LEU A 215 -1.14 20.06 -6.83
C LEU A 215 -2.00 20.30 -8.08
N ALA A 216 -3.03 19.49 -8.26
CA ALA A 216 -4.00 19.63 -9.33
C ALA A 216 -5.06 20.67 -8.95
N GLU A 217 -5.41 21.51 -9.91
CA GLU A 217 -6.45 22.53 -9.79
C GLU A 217 -7.66 22.11 -10.62
N ILE A 218 -8.86 22.44 -10.13
CA ILE A 218 -10.11 22.28 -10.86
C ILE A 218 -10.61 23.69 -11.16
N ASP A 219 -10.74 24.03 -12.44
CA ASP A 219 -11.27 25.34 -12.83
C ASP A 219 -12.80 25.38 -12.83
N ASP A 220 -13.36 26.58 -13.05
CA ASP A 220 -14.82 26.81 -13.09
C ASP A 220 -15.54 25.99 -14.17
N GLY A 221 -14.81 25.49 -15.17
CA GLY A 221 -15.29 24.59 -16.23
C GLY A 221 -15.23 23.11 -15.85
N ASP A 222 -14.90 22.77 -14.60
CA ASP A 222 -14.68 21.41 -14.09
C ASP A 222 -13.48 20.68 -14.74
N VAL A 223 -12.57 21.43 -15.39
CA VAL A 223 -11.38 20.87 -16.03
C VAL A 223 -10.25 20.72 -15.01
N ILE A 224 -9.61 19.56 -15.04
CA ILE A 224 -8.51 19.22 -14.12
C ILE A 224 -7.19 19.62 -14.78
N ASN A 225 -6.51 20.58 -14.17
CA ASN A 225 -5.24 21.10 -14.63
C ASN A 225 -4.12 20.67 -13.69
N LEU A 226 -2.97 20.29 -14.27
CA LEU A 226 -1.75 19.98 -13.52
C LEU A 226 -0.56 20.60 -14.23
N ASN A 227 -0.02 21.67 -13.65
CA ASN A 227 1.10 22.40 -14.22
C ASN A 227 2.42 21.65 -14.01
N ARG A 228 2.80 20.79 -14.95
CA ARG A 228 4.05 20.02 -14.90
C ARG A 228 5.32 20.86 -15.05
N ASN A 229 5.20 22.13 -15.43
CA ASN A 229 6.35 23.01 -15.67
C ASN A 229 6.81 23.79 -14.43
N SER A 230 5.97 23.96 -13.41
CA SER A 230 6.28 24.82 -12.27
C SER A 230 7.36 24.26 -11.37
N GLU A 231 7.33 22.95 -11.11
CA GLU A 231 8.09 22.34 -10.00
C GLU A 231 9.01 21.18 -10.42
N ALA A 232 9.29 21.01 -11.72
CA ALA A 232 10.02 19.85 -12.24
C ALA A 232 11.53 19.84 -11.90
N ASN A 233 12.12 20.96 -11.51
CA ASN A 233 13.53 21.05 -11.11
C ASN A 233 13.61 21.70 -9.72
N ARG A 234 13.64 20.88 -8.66
CA ARG A 234 13.67 21.34 -7.27
C ARG A 234 14.83 20.70 -6.54
N LEU A 235 15.73 21.50 -5.96
CA LEU A 235 16.93 20.97 -5.28
C LEU A 235 16.69 20.63 -3.82
N ASP A 236 15.69 21.27 -3.22
CA ASP A 236 15.31 21.06 -1.83
C ASP A 236 13.79 21.15 -1.68
N LEU A 237 13.30 20.68 -0.53
CA LEU A 237 11.87 20.60 -0.23
C LEU A 237 11.46 21.49 0.95
N LYS A 238 12.33 22.42 1.38
CA LYS A 238 12.14 23.18 2.63
C LYS A 238 10.88 24.05 2.63
N ASN A 239 10.39 24.42 1.45
CA ASN A 239 9.21 25.27 1.31
C ASN A 239 7.88 24.48 1.33
N TYR A 240 7.91 23.15 1.37
CA TYR A 240 6.69 22.34 1.32
C TYR A 240 6.19 21.90 2.71
N PHE A 241 7.08 21.76 3.68
CA PHE A 241 6.77 21.31 5.03
C PHE A 241 7.90 21.66 5.98
N ASP A 242 7.58 21.84 7.26
CA ASP A 242 8.57 22.11 8.30
C ASP A 242 9.45 20.87 8.53
N THR A 243 10.77 21.07 8.50
CA THR A 243 11.80 20.03 8.68
C THR A 243 12.57 20.18 9.99
#